data_AF-A0A945RR82-F1
#
_entry.id   AF-A0A945RR82-F1
#
_cell.length_a   1.000
_cell.length_b   1.000
_cell.length_c   1.000
_cell.angle_alpha   90.00
_cell.angle_beta   90.00
_cell.angle_gamma   90.00
#
_symmetry.space_group_name_H-M   'P 1'
#
loop_
_entity.id
_entity.type
_entity.pdbx_description
1 polymer ?
#
loop_
_entity_poly.entity_id
_entity_poly.type
_entity_poly.pdbx_seq_one_letter_code
_entity_poly.pdbx_strand_id
1 'polypeptide(L)'
;MCGIAGIMYKNDLGKSQVGKALISMLDGCQHRGPDSTGFALYHGHKEDLLRLRFFVEDGPEGEKTLERIRAKLGEFQAEVVEEERIGSTGRFEVHFKGNLQKLSYALEHVAKVVSIGESLDIIKDIGGAHDVDDVYSVENFQGSHGIGHVRLATESDVAPEASHPFWATGFADVAIVHNGQITNYWKMRRRLEKRRFEFNTDNDSELIAVYLADKLSQGYKLADALKTSIDDMDGTFSFLVSTKGEIGFAKDHLAAKPMVMFESNELIAIASEEVSLNKLFPGEALSTSEPPPGTYGTWQRSI
;
A
#
# COMPACT_ATOMS: atom_id res chain seq x y z
N MET A 1 17.38 4.59 -6.38
CA MET A 1 16.83 3.28 -5.94
C MET A 1 15.70 3.59 -5.00
N CYS A 2 14.47 3.16 -5.26
CA CYS A 2 13.28 3.53 -4.46
C CYS A 2 13.39 3.25 -2.96
N GLY A 3 12.77 4.07 -2.12
CA GLY A 3 12.68 3.91 -0.66
C GLY A 3 11.33 3.41 -0.19
N ILE A 4 11.32 2.58 0.85
CA ILE A 4 10.12 2.12 1.56
C ILE A 4 10.16 2.56 3.02
N ALA A 5 9.00 2.86 3.57
CA ALA A 5 8.80 3.15 4.99
C ALA A 5 7.48 2.56 5.48
N GLY A 6 7.40 2.23 6.76
CA GLY A 6 6.18 1.79 7.41
C GLY A 6 6.24 2.01 8.90
N ILE A 7 5.10 2.35 9.50
CA ILE A 7 4.98 2.60 10.93
C ILE A 7 3.66 2.06 11.44
N MET A 8 3.68 1.43 12.61
CA MET A 8 2.50 1.04 13.35
C MET A 8 2.65 1.42 14.82
N TYR A 9 1.65 2.13 15.35
CA TYR A 9 1.55 2.39 16.78
C TYR A 9 0.80 1.26 17.46
N LYS A 10 1.40 0.72 18.53
CA LYS A 10 0.88 -0.40 19.32
C LYS A 10 -0.26 0.03 20.25
N ASN A 11 -0.43 1.33 20.49
CA ASN A 11 -1.47 1.91 21.35
C ASN A 11 -2.29 3.00 20.62
N ASP A 12 -3.34 3.50 21.26
CA ASP A 12 -4.20 4.55 20.70
C ASP A 12 -3.60 5.96 20.70
N LEU A 13 -2.63 6.22 21.58
CA LEU A 13 -2.05 7.55 21.77
C LEU A 13 -1.28 8.03 20.53
N GLY A 14 -0.67 7.09 19.78
CA GLY A 14 0.07 7.40 18.58
C GLY A 14 -0.76 7.55 17.30
N LYS A 15 -2.07 7.26 17.33
CA LYS A 15 -2.90 7.22 16.10
C LYS A 15 -2.92 8.54 15.34
N SER A 16 -2.86 9.66 16.06
CA SER A 16 -2.89 11.01 15.48
C SER A 16 -1.58 11.42 14.79
N GLN A 17 -0.54 10.58 14.86
CA GLN A 17 0.79 10.89 14.34
C GLN A 17 1.17 10.07 13.11
N VAL A 18 0.35 9.10 12.67
CA VAL A 18 0.71 8.18 11.56
C VAL A 18 1.02 8.94 10.27
N GLY A 19 0.15 9.87 9.87
CA GLY A 19 0.34 10.68 8.65
C GLY A 19 1.65 11.46 8.69
N LYS A 20 1.81 12.29 9.73
CA LYS A 20 3.02 13.10 9.97
C LYS A 20 4.30 12.26 10.05
N ALA A 21 4.25 11.10 10.71
CA ALA A 21 5.38 10.20 10.83
C ALA A 21 5.79 9.64 9.46
N LEU A 22 4.83 9.17 8.66
CA LEU A 22 5.11 8.65 7.31
C LEU A 22 5.71 9.72 6.40
N ILE A 23 5.18 10.95 6.40
CA ILE A 23 5.75 12.06 5.63
C ILE A 23 7.20 12.29 6.03
N SER A 24 7.46 12.40 7.34
CA SER A 24 8.82 12.65 7.87
C SER A 24 9.79 11.52 7.51
N MET A 25 9.34 10.26 7.56
CA MET A 25 10.15 9.10 7.18
C MET A 25 10.45 9.10 5.68
N LEU A 26 9.45 9.36 4.82
CA LEU A 26 9.62 9.35 3.37
C LEU A 26 10.45 10.53 2.88
N ASP A 27 10.28 11.73 3.45
CA ASP A 27 11.16 12.88 3.22
C ASP A 27 12.63 12.53 3.54
N GLY A 28 12.87 11.81 4.64
CA GLY A 28 14.21 11.32 5.00
C GLY A 28 14.83 10.37 3.97
N CYS A 29 14.04 9.76 3.09
CA CYS A 29 14.49 8.91 1.99
C CYS A 29 14.25 9.55 0.62
N GLN A 30 13.92 10.83 0.49
CA GLN A 30 13.57 11.44 -0.80
C GLN A 30 14.70 11.33 -1.84
N HIS A 31 15.98 11.32 -1.41
CA HIS A 31 17.15 11.10 -2.28
C HIS A 31 17.15 9.74 -2.99
N ARG A 32 16.38 8.78 -2.48
CA ARG A 32 16.20 7.44 -3.06
C ARG A 32 15.30 7.48 -4.29
N GLY A 33 14.33 8.38 -4.33
CA GLY A 33 13.32 8.47 -5.38
C GLY A 33 12.50 9.77 -5.34
N PRO A 34 12.86 10.79 -6.14
CA PRO A 34 12.20 12.08 -6.10
C PRO A 34 10.91 12.17 -6.94
N ASP A 35 10.59 11.14 -7.73
CA ASP A 35 9.63 11.28 -8.83
C ASP A 35 8.17 11.17 -8.37
N SER A 36 7.90 10.34 -7.37
CA SER A 36 6.54 10.13 -6.86
C SER A 36 6.55 9.52 -5.48
N THR A 37 5.52 9.84 -4.70
CA THR A 37 5.34 9.35 -3.34
C THR A 37 3.95 8.77 -3.17
N GLY A 38 3.83 7.74 -2.34
CA GLY A 38 2.53 7.22 -1.95
C GLY A 38 2.51 6.63 -0.56
N PHE A 39 1.28 6.48 -0.07
CA PHE A 39 0.91 6.08 1.28
C PHE A 39 -0.27 5.10 1.21
N ALA A 40 -0.23 4.04 2.00
CA ALA A 40 -1.37 3.19 2.30
C ALA A 40 -1.74 3.43 3.75
N LEU A 41 -2.93 3.94 3.98
CA LEU A 41 -3.39 4.48 5.25
C LEU A 41 -4.60 3.67 5.75
N TYR A 42 -4.61 3.29 7.02
CA TYR A 42 -5.66 2.43 7.60
C TYR A 42 -6.54 3.17 8.59
N HIS A 43 -7.72 3.56 8.11
CA HIS A 43 -8.77 4.24 8.85
C HIS A 43 -9.48 3.30 9.83
N GLY A 44 -10.36 3.87 10.67
CA GLY A 44 -11.36 3.08 11.38
C GLY A 44 -12.33 2.40 10.41
N HIS A 45 -12.59 1.12 10.69
CA HIS A 45 -13.59 0.32 9.97
C HIS A 45 -15.01 0.68 10.40
N LYS A 46 -15.92 0.77 9.43
CA LYS A 46 -17.38 0.76 9.64
C LYS A 46 -17.96 -0.42 8.85
N GLU A 47 -18.88 -1.14 9.48
CA GLU A 47 -19.52 -2.31 8.88
C GLU A 47 -20.16 -1.97 7.53
N ASP A 48 -19.97 -2.85 6.54
CA ASP A 48 -20.50 -2.75 5.18
C ASP A 48 -20.08 -1.49 4.40
N LEU A 49 -19.10 -0.72 4.87
CA LEU A 49 -18.62 0.49 4.21
C LEU A 49 -17.28 0.22 3.53
N LEU A 50 -17.23 0.41 2.21
CA LEU A 50 -16.01 0.35 1.42
C LEU A 50 -15.56 1.76 1.04
N ARG A 51 -14.25 1.98 1.09
CA ARG A 51 -13.56 3.10 0.47
C ARG A 51 -12.95 2.63 -0.83
N LEU A 52 -13.26 3.33 -1.90
CA LEU A 52 -12.74 3.09 -3.23
C LEU A 52 -12.04 4.35 -3.70
N ARG A 53 -10.86 4.19 -4.28
CA ARG A 53 -10.16 5.29 -4.93
C ARG A 53 -9.79 4.90 -6.35
N PHE A 54 -9.93 5.86 -7.26
CA PHE A 54 -9.67 5.71 -8.69
C PHE A 54 -8.80 6.85 -9.17
N PHE A 55 -7.98 6.61 -10.19
CA PHE A 55 -7.40 7.69 -10.97
C PHE A 55 -8.48 8.31 -11.85
N VAL A 56 -8.52 9.65 -11.88
CA VAL A 56 -9.53 10.41 -12.61
C VAL A 56 -8.83 11.55 -13.34
N GLU A 57 -8.98 11.59 -14.66
CA GLU A 57 -8.34 12.61 -15.50
C GLU A 57 -8.92 14.01 -15.26
N ASP A 58 -8.16 15.05 -15.60
CA ASP A 58 -8.66 16.42 -15.57
C ASP A 58 -9.68 16.74 -16.66
N GLY A 59 -10.58 17.66 -16.33
CA GLY A 59 -11.58 18.16 -17.26
C GLY A 59 -12.71 17.16 -17.58
N PRO A 60 -13.34 17.28 -18.78
CA PRO A 60 -14.56 16.55 -19.11
C PRO A 60 -14.43 15.02 -19.15
N GLU A 61 -13.24 14.50 -19.44
CA GLU A 61 -13.02 13.04 -19.46
C GLU A 61 -13.09 12.45 -18.04
N GLY A 62 -12.57 13.17 -17.03
CA GLY A 62 -12.71 12.77 -15.64
C GLY A 62 -14.16 12.67 -15.18
N GLU A 63 -15.00 13.63 -15.57
CA GLU A 63 -16.44 13.59 -15.24
C GLU A 63 -17.12 12.37 -15.87
N LYS A 64 -16.78 12.03 -17.12
CA LYS A 64 -17.27 10.79 -17.75
C LYS A 64 -16.75 9.56 -17.03
N THR A 65 -15.51 9.57 -16.54
CA THR A 65 -14.95 8.47 -15.74
C THR A 65 -15.74 8.28 -14.44
N LEU A 66 -16.04 9.36 -13.71
CA LEU A 66 -16.87 9.35 -12.51
C LEU A 66 -18.29 8.83 -12.81
N GLU A 67 -18.91 9.28 -13.90
CA GLU A 67 -20.23 8.77 -14.34
C GLU A 67 -20.22 7.26 -14.61
N ARG A 68 -19.18 6.73 -15.28
CA ARG A 68 -19.02 5.29 -15.52
C ARG A 68 -18.84 4.52 -14.21
N ILE A 69 -18.08 5.06 -13.26
CA ILE A 69 -17.90 4.46 -11.93
C ILE A 69 -19.24 4.39 -11.20
N ARG A 70 -20.00 5.50 -11.11
CA ARG A 70 -21.33 5.53 -10.47
C ARG A 70 -22.29 4.54 -11.10
N ALA A 71 -22.34 4.48 -12.43
CA ALA A 71 -23.18 3.53 -13.15
C ALA A 71 -22.81 2.08 -12.78
N LYS A 72 -21.52 1.76 -12.75
CA LYS A 72 -21.03 0.43 -12.39
C LYS A 72 -21.34 0.07 -10.94
N LEU A 73 -21.16 1.00 -10.00
CA LEU A 73 -21.55 0.82 -8.61
C LEU A 73 -23.05 0.52 -8.47
N GLY A 74 -23.89 1.25 -9.22
CA GLY A 74 -25.34 1.04 -9.26
C GLY A 74 -25.75 -0.36 -9.76
N GLU A 75 -25.08 -0.90 -10.78
CA GLU A 75 -25.31 -2.27 -11.26
C GLU A 75 -25.07 -3.33 -10.17
N PHE A 76 -24.13 -3.06 -9.26
CA PHE A 76 -23.77 -3.93 -8.14
C PHE A 76 -24.56 -3.62 -6.86
N GLN A 77 -25.50 -2.67 -6.89
CA GLN A 77 -26.26 -2.20 -5.73
C GLN A 77 -25.33 -1.66 -4.62
N ALA A 78 -24.19 -1.08 -5.00
CA ALA A 78 -23.33 -0.34 -4.09
C ALA A 78 -23.89 1.09 -3.95
N GLU A 79 -24.35 1.45 -2.76
CA GLU A 79 -24.93 2.76 -2.48
C GLU A 79 -23.83 3.76 -2.15
N VAL A 80 -23.70 4.82 -2.97
CA VAL A 80 -22.70 5.87 -2.73
C VAL A 80 -23.15 6.75 -1.56
N VAL A 81 -22.30 6.82 -0.53
CA VAL A 81 -22.48 7.64 0.67
C VAL A 81 -21.77 8.98 0.50
N GLU A 82 -20.55 8.94 -0.01
CA GLU A 82 -19.71 10.11 -0.22
C GLU A 82 -18.92 9.96 -1.51
N GLU A 83 -18.76 11.06 -2.24
CA GLU A 83 -17.91 11.18 -3.42
C GLU A 83 -17.09 12.46 -3.29
N GLU A 84 -15.78 12.32 -3.44
CA GLU A 84 -14.84 13.44 -3.39
C GLU A 84 -13.85 13.32 -4.55
N ARG A 85 -13.53 14.45 -5.16
CA ARG A 85 -12.43 14.56 -6.13
C ARG A 85 -11.31 15.36 -5.50
N ILE A 86 -10.11 14.78 -5.46
CA ILE A 86 -8.93 15.37 -4.84
C ILE A 86 -7.68 14.99 -5.65
N GLY A 87 -6.91 16.00 -6.03
CA GLY A 87 -5.79 15.85 -6.95
C GLY A 87 -6.20 15.12 -8.24
N SER A 88 -5.41 14.11 -8.62
CA SER A 88 -5.62 13.26 -9.78
C SER A 88 -6.55 12.06 -9.51
N THR A 89 -7.32 12.09 -8.41
CA THR A 89 -8.11 10.94 -7.95
C THR A 89 -9.56 11.28 -7.58
N GLY A 90 -10.42 10.28 -7.71
CA GLY A 90 -11.78 10.27 -7.14
C GLY A 90 -11.88 9.24 -6.02
N ARG A 91 -12.40 9.64 -4.86
CA ARG A 91 -12.71 8.78 -3.72
C ARG A 91 -14.22 8.59 -3.61
N PHE A 92 -14.64 7.36 -3.39
CA PHE A 92 -16.02 6.98 -3.10
C PHE A 92 -16.06 6.23 -1.78
N GLU A 93 -16.97 6.61 -0.89
CA GLU A 93 -17.42 5.74 0.20
C GLU A 93 -18.76 5.11 -0.20
N VAL A 94 -18.88 3.79 -0.13
CA VAL A 94 -20.08 3.07 -0.55
C VAL A 94 -20.51 2.02 0.45
N HIS A 95 -21.82 1.87 0.65
CA HIS A 95 -22.36 0.70 1.32
C HIS A 95 -22.47 -0.48 0.35
N PHE A 96 -21.85 -1.61 0.67
CA PHE A 96 -21.83 -2.78 -0.19
C PHE A 96 -21.73 -4.09 0.59
N LYS A 97 -22.62 -5.04 0.26
CA LYS A 97 -22.72 -6.38 0.89
C LYS A 97 -22.44 -7.54 -0.07
N GLY A 98 -22.09 -7.22 -1.32
CA GLY A 98 -21.95 -8.21 -2.37
C GLY A 98 -20.57 -8.87 -2.38
N ASN A 99 -20.27 -9.54 -3.50
CA ASN A 99 -18.96 -10.13 -3.72
C ASN A 99 -17.96 -9.05 -4.14
N LEU A 100 -17.04 -8.69 -3.24
CA LEU A 100 -16.01 -7.67 -3.45
C LEU A 100 -15.13 -7.95 -4.67
N GLN A 101 -14.71 -9.19 -4.87
CA GLN A 101 -13.84 -9.56 -5.98
C GLN A 101 -14.51 -9.27 -7.33
N LYS A 102 -15.79 -9.65 -7.48
CA LYS A 102 -16.56 -9.37 -8.70
C LYS A 102 -16.74 -7.88 -8.92
N LEU A 103 -17.02 -7.11 -7.86
CA LEU A 103 -17.14 -5.66 -7.94
C LEU A 103 -15.82 -5.04 -8.38
N SER A 104 -14.72 -5.42 -7.74
CA SER A 104 -13.37 -4.95 -8.06
C SER A 104 -13.02 -5.16 -9.54
N TYR A 105 -13.20 -6.37 -10.06
CA TYR A 105 -12.86 -6.65 -11.46
C TYR A 105 -13.75 -5.88 -12.42
N ALA A 106 -15.05 -5.76 -12.11
CA ALA A 106 -15.96 -4.96 -12.93
C ALA A 106 -15.62 -3.46 -12.93
N LEU A 107 -15.08 -2.95 -11.82
CA LEU A 107 -14.64 -1.57 -11.69
C LEU A 107 -13.33 -1.28 -12.46
N GLU A 108 -12.39 -2.22 -12.47
CA GLU A 108 -11.14 -2.12 -13.23
C GLU A 108 -11.37 -2.05 -14.75
N HIS A 109 -12.50 -2.58 -15.21
CA HIS A 109 -12.90 -2.45 -16.62
C HIS A 109 -13.49 -1.09 -16.99
N VAL A 110 -13.82 -0.22 -16.02
CA VAL A 110 -14.42 1.11 -16.30
C VAL A 110 -13.52 2.29 -15.94
N ALA A 111 -12.62 2.10 -14.97
CA ALA A 111 -11.66 3.08 -14.50
C ALA A 111 -10.45 2.39 -13.87
N LYS A 112 -9.32 3.08 -13.78
CA LYS A 112 -8.13 2.57 -13.10
C LYS A 112 -8.32 2.66 -11.59
N VAL A 113 -8.39 1.51 -10.91
CA VAL A 113 -8.56 1.47 -9.46
C VAL A 113 -7.21 1.68 -8.77
N VAL A 114 -7.19 2.54 -7.74
CA VAL A 114 -6.02 2.77 -6.88
C VAL A 114 -6.05 1.80 -5.70
N SER A 115 -7.21 1.72 -5.02
CA SER A 115 -7.43 0.79 -3.91
C SER A 115 -8.91 0.58 -3.63
N ILE A 116 -9.25 -0.58 -3.07
CA ILE A 116 -10.53 -0.82 -2.41
C ILE A 116 -10.27 -1.45 -1.04
N GLY A 117 -10.88 -0.89 -0.01
CA GLY A 117 -10.72 -1.37 1.35
C GLY A 117 -11.87 -0.99 2.27
N GLU A 118 -12.02 -1.74 3.36
CA GLU A 118 -12.92 -1.35 4.45
C GLU A 118 -12.23 -0.35 5.39
N SER A 119 -10.89 -0.39 5.42
CA SER A 119 -10.03 0.47 6.24
C SER A 119 -8.94 1.15 5.40
N LEU A 120 -8.45 0.48 4.35
CA LEU A 120 -7.40 0.97 3.48
C LEU A 120 -7.88 2.14 2.60
N ASP A 121 -7.05 3.17 2.55
CA ASP A 121 -7.05 4.20 1.52
C ASP A 121 -5.60 4.39 1.02
N ILE A 122 -5.37 4.20 -0.28
CA ILE A 122 -4.06 4.45 -0.88
C ILE A 122 -4.06 5.83 -1.52
N ILE A 123 -3.15 6.70 -1.09
CA ILE A 123 -2.92 8.03 -1.69
C ILE A 123 -1.55 8.00 -2.35
N LYS A 124 -1.47 8.28 -3.65
CA LYS A 124 -0.20 8.33 -4.37
C LYS A 124 -0.27 9.29 -5.54
N ASP A 125 0.79 10.08 -5.73
CA ASP A 125 0.90 11.06 -6.81
C ASP A 125 2.36 11.36 -7.15
N ILE A 126 2.58 12.13 -8.20
CA ILE A 126 3.90 12.65 -8.60
C ILE A 126 4.40 13.65 -7.53
N GLY A 127 5.72 13.67 -7.31
CA GLY A 127 6.38 14.55 -6.37
C GLY A 127 6.82 13.87 -5.06
N GLY A 128 7.41 14.66 -4.18
CA GLY A 128 7.86 14.23 -2.86
C GLY A 128 6.75 14.11 -1.83
N ALA A 129 7.11 13.63 -0.65
CA ALA A 129 6.16 13.41 0.44
C ALA A 129 5.37 14.67 0.80
N HIS A 130 6.03 15.83 0.81
CA HIS A 130 5.39 17.12 1.07
C HIS A 130 4.52 17.60 -0.09
N ASP A 131 4.89 17.36 -1.35
CA ASP A 131 4.06 17.73 -2.51
C ASP A 131 2.73 16.96 -2.51
N VAL A 132 2.78 15.66 -2.17
CA VAL A 132 1.57 14.83 -2.01
C VAL A 132 0.78 15.24 -0.77
N ASP A 133 1.45 15.61 0.32
CA ASP A 133 0.79 16.10 1.53
C ASP A 133 0.02 17.41 1.27
N ASP A 134 0.59 18.37 0.54
CA ASP A 134 -0.04 19.65 0.22
C ASP A 134 -1.38 19.47 -0.53
N VAL A 135 -1.52 18.40 -1.31
CA VAL A 135 -2.74 18.10 -2.07
C VAL A 135 -3.74 17.29 -1.25
N TYR A 136 -3.28 16.26 -0.53
CA TYR A 136 -4.14 15.25 0.08
C TYR A 136 -4.24 15.34 1.61
N SER A 137 -3.52 16.28 2.24
CA SER A 137 -3.49 16.50 3.70
C SER A 137 -3.17 15.23 4.49
N VAL A 138 -2.17 14.46 4.01
CA VAL A 138 -1.75 13.19 4.59
C VAL A 138 -1.27 13.39 6.03
N GLU A 139 -0.68 14.52 6.39
CA GLU A 139 -0.21 14.82 7.74
C GLU A 139 -1.32 14.74 8.79
N ASN A 140 -2.55 15.08 8.38
CA ASN A 140 -3.73 15.10 9.23
C ASN A 140 -4.37 13.71 9.40
N PHE A 141 -3.86 12.70 8.69
CA PHE A 141 -4.36 11.34 8.77
C PHE A 141 -4.23 10.77 10.19
N GLN A 142 -5.35 10.26 10.70
CA GLN A 142 -5.43 9.57 11.98
C GLN A 142 -5.81 8.11 11.75
N GLY A 143 -4.93 7.19 12.15
CA GLY A 143 -5.13 5.78 11.91
C GLY A 143 -4.19 4.93 12.75
N SER A 144 -4.25 3.62 12.58
CA SER A 144 -3.43 2.70 13.38
C SER A 144 -2.01 2.55 12.85
N HIS A 145 -1.87 2.50 11.53
CA HIS A 145 -0.63 2.24 10.84
C HIS A 145 -0.72 2.67 9.38
N GLY A 146 0.43 2.65 8.72
CA GLY A 146 0.50 2.76 7.27
C GLY A 146 1.89 2.41 6.75
N ILE A 147 1.96 2.26 5.44
CA ILE A 147 3.20 2.06 4.69
C ILE A 147 3.28 3.08 3.58
N GLY A 148 4.48 3.42 3.15
CA GLY A 148 4.69 4.38 2.08
C GLY A 148 5.98 4.13 1.31
N HIS A 149 6.10 4.82 0.19
CA HIS A 149 7.18 4.59 -0.75
C HIS A 149 7.51 5.87 -1.53
N VAL A 150 8.81 6.06 -1.78
CA VAL A 150 9.36 7.08 -2.69
C VAL A 150 10.02 6.41 -3.88
N ARG A 151 9.61 6.77 -5.10
CA ARG A 151 9.99 6.06 -6.33
C ARG A 151 11.01 6.83 -7.15
N LEU A 152 11.98 6.11 -7.72
CA LEU A 152 12.83 6.58 -8.80
C LEU A 152 12.46 5.83 -10.08
N ALA A 153 11.90 6.51 -11.07
CA ALA A 153 11.63 5.98 -12.37
C ALA A 153 12.93 5.92 -13.18
N THR A 154 13.49 4.72 -13.38
CA THR A 154 14.74 4.54 -14.14
C THR A 154 14.50 4.18 -15.60
N GLU A 155 13.41 3.47 -15.89
CA GLU A 155 13.11 2.91 -17.23
C GLU A 155 11.66 3.13 -17.67
N SER A 156 10.83 3.77 -16.85
CA SER A 156 9.41 4.01 -17.15
C SER A 156 9.08 5.50 -17.05
N ASP A 157 7.91 5.86 -17.56
CA ASP A 157 7.35 7.18 -17.31
C ASP A 157 7.12 7.41 -15.81
N VAL A 158 7.17 8.69 -15.43
CA VAL A 158 6.76 9.19 -14.12
C VAL A 158 5.24 9.33 -14.15
N ALA A 159 4.56 8.37 -13.55
CA ALA A 159 3.11 8.29 -13.54
C ALA A 159 2.64 7.73 -12.18
N PRO A 160 1.62 8.33 -11.52
CA PRO A 160 1.08 7.86 -10.25
C PRO A 160 0.66 6.38 -10.27
N GLU A 161 0.22 5.87 -11.42
CA GLU A 161 -0.24 4.49 -11.58
C GLU A 161 0.90 3.48 -11.42
N ALA A 162 2.10 3.86 -11.83
CA ALA A 162 3.31 3.04 -11.67
C ALA A 162 3.92 3.20 -10.26
N SER A 163 3.40 4.12 -9.45
CA SER A 163 3.89 4.40 -8.11
C SER A 163 3.32 3.43 -7.09
N HIS A 164 4.11 3.18 -6.06
CA HIS A 164 3.67 2.46 -4.88
C HIS A 164 2.85 3.36 -3.96
N PRO A 165 2.06 2.79 -3.03
CA PRO A 165 1.80 1.36 -2.83
C PRO A 165 0.94 0.70 -3.91
N PHE A 166 0.98 -0.64 -3.96
CA PHE A 166 0.07 -1.47 -4.77
C PHE A 166 -0.90 -2.21 -3.88
N TRP A 167 -2.16 -2.23 -4.31
CA TRP A 167 -3.26 -2.94 -3.66
C TRP A 167 -3.43 -4.35 -4.26
N ALA A 168 -3.96 -5.28 -3.47
CA ALA A 168 -4.30 -6.62 -3.92
C ALA A 168 -5.63 -6.64 -4.68
N THR A 169 -5.56 -6.50 -6.01
CA THR A 169 -6.73 -6.51 -6.90
C THR A 169 -7.67 -7.68 -6.59
N GLY A 170 -8.94 -7.35 -6.29
CA GLY A 170 -9.97 -8.32 -5.92
C GLY A 170 -10.12 -8.61 -4.43
N PHE A 171 -9.34 -7.98 -3.55
CA PHE A 171 -9.37 -8.19 -2.10
C PHE A 171 -9.46 -6.87 -1.33
N ALA A 172 -10.02 -6.86 -0.12
CA ALA A 172 -9.98 -5.65 0.71
C ALA A 172 -8.67 -5.55 1.48
N ASP A 173 -8.23 -4.32 1.73
CA ASP A 173 -7.30 -3.96 2.82
C ASP A 173 -5.88 -4.52 2.75
N VAL A 174 -5.44 -5.16 1.67
CA VAL A 174 -4.05 -5.61 1.51
C VAL A 174 -3.30 -4.68 0.56
N ALA A 175 -2.25 -4.05 1.07
CA ALA A 175 -1.38 -3.17 0.29
C ALA A 175 0.09 -3.48 0.54
N ILE A 176 0.95 -3.25 -0.46
CA ILE A 176 2.39 -3.50 -0.36
C ILE A 176 3.25 -2.37 -0.93
N VAL A 177 4.41 -2.18 -0.31
CA VAL A 177 5.52 -1.38 -0.84
C VAL A 177 6.74 -2.27 -1.02
N HIS A 178 7.39 -2.20 -2.17
CA HIS A 178 8.44 -3.13 -2.55
C HIS A 178 9.62 -2.36 -3.12
N ASN A 179 10.81 -2.70 -2.65
CA ASN A 179 12.08 -2.26 -3.23
C ASN A 179 12.82 -3.52 -3.65
N GLY A 180 12.97 -3.70 -4.97
CA GLY A 180 13.43 -4.98 -5.49
C GLY A 180 12.94 -5.25 -6.89
N GLN A 181 13.13 -6.50 -7.29
CA GLN A 181 12.57 -7.07 -8.50
C GLN A 181 12.35 -8.58 -8.30
N ILE A 182 11.18 -9.05 -8.70
CA ILE A 182 10.82 -10.48 -8.74
C ILE A 182 11.13 -11.03 -10.13
N THR A 183 12.21 -11.78 -10.23
CA THR A 183 12.73 -12.36 -11.49
C THR A 183 11.85 -13.48 -12.05
N ASN A 184 11.07 -14.18 -11.21
CA ASN A 184 10.13 -15.20 -11.65
C ASN A 184 8.67 -14.71 -11.80
N TYR A 185 8.47 -13.38 -11.92
CA TYR A 185 7.15 -12.72 -12.02
C TYR A 185 6.17 -13.42 -12.96
N TRP A 186 6.51 -13.60 -14.24
CA TRP A 186 5.59 -14.15 -15.24
C TRP A 186 5.17 -15.60 -14.94
N LYS A 187 6.03 -16.39 -14.28
CA LYS A 187 5.69 -17.75 -13.86
C LYS A 187 4.66 -17.72 -12.75
N MET A 188 4.83 -16.82 -11.78
CA MET A 188 3.94 -16.67 -10.63
C MET A 188 2.60 -16.05 -11.03
N ARG A 189 2.60 -14.98 -11.84
CA ARG A 189 1.39 -14.37 -12.41
C ARG A 189 0.51 -15.40 -13.13
N ARG A 190 1.09 -16.18 -14.05
CA ARG A 190 0.35 -17.24 -14.78
C ARG A 190 -0.27 -18.30 -13.87
N ARG A 191 0.32 -18.58 -12.70
CA ARG A 191 -0.26 -19.53 -11.73
C ARG A 191 -1.52 -18.96 -11.08
N LEU A 192 -1.52 -17.66 -10.77
CA LEU A 192 -2.66 -16.96 -10.18
C LEU A 192 -3.76 -16.69 -11.22
N GLU A 193 -3.40 -16.32 -12.45
CA GLU A 193 -4.37 -16.17 -13.56
C GLU A 193 -5.10 -17.49 -13.88
N LYS A 194 -4.41 -18.64 -13.81
CA LYS A 194 -5.06 -19.97 -13.91
C LYS A 194 -6.11 -20.22 -12.83
N ARG A 195 -5.99 -19.52 -11.70
CA ARG A 195 -6.95 -19.55 -10.59
C ARG A 195 -7.97 -18.41 -10.67
N ARG A 196 -7.99 -17.68 -11.79
CA ARG A 196 -8.90 -16.58 -12.14
C ARG A 196 -8.69 -15.27 -11.38
N PHE A 197 -7.49 -15.05 -10.86
CA PHE A 197 -7.10 -13.71 -10.43
C PHE A 197 -6.77 -12.83 -11.63
N GLU A 198 -7.22 -11.58 -11.56
CA GLU A 198 -6.92 -10.54 -12.56
C GLU A 198 -5.81 -9.61 -12.04
N PHE A 199 -5.07 -9.04 -12.98
CA PHE A 199 -3.94 -8.14 -12.74
C PHE A 199 -4.04 -6.98 -13.72
N ASN A 200 -3.91 -5.76 -13.22
CA ASN A 200 -4.11 -4.54 -14.02
C ASN A 200 -2.80 -3.81 -14.34
N THR A 201 -1.69 -4.28 -13.79
CA THR A 201 -0.36 -3.72 -14.01
C THR A 201 0.63 -4.80 -14.39
N ASP A 202 1.71 -4.42 -15.06
CA ASP A 202 2.87 -5.30 -15.27
C ASP A 202 3.90 -5.20 -14.12
N ASN A 203 3.50 -4.58 -13.00
CA ASN A 203 4.37 -4.42 -11.84
C ASN A 203 4.37 -5.71 -11.01
N ASP A 204 5.55 -6.18 -10.62
CA ASP A 204 5.72 -7.35 -9.77
C ASP A 204 5.17 -7.18 -8.36
N SER A 205 4.93 -5.94 -7.97
CA SER A 205 4.40 -5.59 -6.66
C SER A 205 2.91 -5.94 -6.52
N GLU A 206 2.13 -5.79 -7.59
CA GLU A 206 0.73 -6.25 -7.60
C GLU A 206 0.66 -7.78 -7.43
N LEU A 207 1.62 -8.52 -8.02
CA LEU A 207 1.76 -9.96 -7.80
C LEU A 207 1.96 -10.30 -6.33
N ILE A 208 2.84 -9.59 -5.62
CA ILE A 208 3.07 -9.81 -4.20
C ILE A 208 1.77 -9.57 -3.41
N ALA A 209 1.07 -8.46 -3.68
CA ALA A 209 -0.17 -8.12 -3.00
C ALA A 209 -1.24 -9.20 -3.18
N VAL A 210 -1.51 -9.61 -4.42
CA VAL A 210 -2.50 -10.66 -4.74
C VAL A 210 -2.09 -12.02 -4.17
N TYR A 211 -0.80 -12.38 -4.23
CA TYR A 211 -0.29 -13.62 -3.63
C TYR A 211 -0.56 -13.68 -2.13
N LEU A 212 -0.25 -12.61 -1.40
CA LEU A 212 -0.45 -12.55 0.04
C LEU A 212 -1.96 -12.55 0.37
N ALA A 213 -2.76 -11.74 -0.31
CA ALA A 213 -4.20 -11.67 -0.08
C ALA A 213 -4.90 -13.01 -0.35
N ASP A 214 -4.48 -13.73 -1.39
CA ASP A 214 -4.97 -15.08 -1.68
C ASP A 214 -4.67 -16.07 -0.54
N LYS A 215 -3.44 -16.06 -0.01
CA LYS A 215 -3.09 -16.91 1.14
C LYS A 215 -3.93 -16.57 2.38
N LEU A 216 -4.10 -15.28 2.68
CA LEU A 216 -4.94 -14.84 3.78
C LEU A 216 -6.40 -15.30 3.60
N SER A 217 -6.93 -15.23 2.38
CA SER A 217 -8.30 -15.70 2.08
C SER A 217 -8.51 -17.19 2.28
N GLN A 218 -7.43 -17.98 2.26
CA GLN A 218 -7.43 -19.41 2.55
C GLN A 218 -7.21 -19.72 4.05
N GLY A 219 -7.15 -18.69 4.91
CA GLY A 219 -7.01 -18.84 6.36
C GLY A 219 -5.57 -18.94 6.87
N TYR A 220 -4.57 -18.69 6.03
CA TYR A 220 -3.18 -18.58 6.49
C TYR A 220 -2.99 -17.30 7.31
N LYS A 221 -2.11 -17.34 8.30
CA LYS A 221 -1.65 -16.12 8.99
C LYS A 221 -0.71 -15.34 8.08
N LEU A 222 -0.62 -14.02 8.27
CA LEU A 222 0.28 -13.18 7.48
C LEU A 222 1.74 -13.64 7.59
N ALA A 223 2.20 -14.00 8.79
CA ALA A 223 3.53 -14.54 9.01
C ALA A 223 3.83 -15.79 8.16
N ASP A 224 2.87 -16.70 8.01
CA ASP A 224 3.02 -17.90 7.18
C ASP A 224 3.01 -17.55 5.68
N ALA A 225 2.15 -16.61 5.27
CA ALA A 225 2.12 -16.10 3.90
C ALA A 225 3.45 -15.43 3.52
N LEU A 226 4.02 -14.61 4.40
CA LEU A 226 5.33 -13.97 4.22
C LEU A 226 6.46 -14.99 4.14
N LYS A 227 6.48 -15.98 5.05
CA LYS A 227 7.45 -17.07 5.00
C LYS A 227 7.45 -17.75 3.63
N THR A 228 6.28 -18.18 3.18
CA THR A 228 6.16 -18.87 1.88
C THR A 228 6.48 -17.95 0.69
N SER A 229 6.26 -16.63 0.81
CA SER A 229 6.62 -15.68 -0.24
C SER A 229 8.12 -15.63 -0.50
N ILE A 230 8.94 -15.78 0.55
CA ILE A 230 10.41 -15.82 0.45
C ILE A 230 10.86 -17.05 -0.35
N ASP A 231 10.20 -18.19 -0.14
CA ASP A 231 10.53 -19.45 -0.82
C ASP A 231 10.03 -19.49 -2.28
N ASP A 232 8.86 -18.90 -2.54
CA ASP A 232 8.18 -18.99 -3.85
C ASP A 232 8.65 -17.91 -4.85
N MET A 233 9.16 -16.78 -4.37
CA MET A 233 9.58 -15.64 -5.20
C MET A 233 11.10 -15.64 -5.40
N ASP A 234 11.51 -15.62 -6.67
CA ASP A 234 12.93 -15.50 -7.02
C ASP A 234 13.26 -14.04 -7.30
N GLY A 235 14.32 -13.51 -6.71
CA GLY A 235 14.79 -12.15 -7.01
C GLY A 235 15.58 -11.52 -5.87
N THR A 236 15.70 -10.21 -5.92
CA THR A 236 16.23 -9.41 -4.81
C THR A 236 15.15 -8.44 -4.39
N PHE A 237 14.63 -8.59 -3.18
CA PHE A 237 13.50 -7.82 -2.71
C PHE A 237 13.50 -7.63 -1.20
N SER A 238 13.05 -6.44 -0.82
CA SER A 238 12.62 -6.07 0.51
C SER A 238 11.26 -5.42 0.34
N PHE A 239 10.23 -5.94 1.00
CA PHE A 239 8.90 -5.35 0.93
C PHE A 239 8.24 -5.26 2.29
N LEU A 240 7.36 -4.28 2.44
CA LEU A 240 6.41 -4.18 3.54
C LEU A 240 5.01 -4.48 3.02
N VAL A 241 4.21 -5.12 3.85
CA VAL A 241 2.79 -5.37 3.63
C VAL A 241 2.01 -4.79 4.80
N SER A 242 0.85 -4.23 4.51
CA SER A 242 -0.13 -3.83 5.49
C SER A 242 -1.45 -4.54 5.19
N THR A 243 -2.16 -4.89 6.26
CA THR A 243 -3.51 -5.45 6.25
C THR A 243 -4.40 -4.65 7.20
N LYS A 244 -5.69 -4.95 7.30
CA LYS A 244 -6.63 -4.24 8.20
C LYS A 244 -6.11 -4.00 9.64
N GLY A 245 -5.30 -4.91 10.20
CA GLY A 245 -4.81 -4.80 11.58
C GLY A 245 -3.36 -5.23 11.81
N GLU A 246 -2.58 -5.45 10.75
CA GLU A 246 -1.24 -6.02 10.83
C GLU A 246 -0.32 -5.38 9.79
N ILE A 247 0.91 -5.06 10.19
CA ILE A 247 2.02 -4.72 9.28
C ILE A 247 3.04 -5.86 9.31
N GLY A 248 3.68 -6.14 8.18
CA GLY A 248 4.76 -7.11 8.12
C GLY A 248 5.82 -6.73 7.09
N PHE A 249 6.94 -7.44 7.17
CA PHE A 249 8.02 -7.34 6.18
C PHE A 249 8.47 -8.73 5.74
N ALA A 250 9.05 -8.80 4.55
CA ALA A 250 9.88 -9.92 4.13
C ALA A 250 11.13 -9.40 3.40
N LYS A 251 12.23 -10.13 3.59
CA LYS A 251 13.53 -9.88 2.98
C LYS A 251 14.04 -11.14 2.31
N ASP A 252 14.47 -11.00 1.06
CA ASP A 252 15.01 -12.11 0.27
C ASP A 252 16.30 -12.71 0.88
N HIS A 253 16.70 -13.89 0.41
CA HIS A 253 17.87 -14.61 0.91
C HIS A 253 19.22 -13.96 0.60
N LEU A 254 19.30 -13.12 -0.44
CA LEU A 254 20.50 -12.33 -0.76
C LEU A 254 20.55 -11.03 0.05
N ALA A 255 19.39 -10.53 0.50
CA ALA A 255 19.27 -9.30 1.29
C ALA A 255 19.93 -8.08 0.61
N ALA A 256 19.89 -8.01 -0.72
CA ALA A 256 20.57 -6.96 -1.47
C ALA A 256 19.92 -5.57 -1.31
N LYS A 257 18.67 -5.53 -0.82
CA LYS A 257 17.90 -4.31 -0.64
C LYS A 257 17.85 -3.95 0.86
N PRO A 258 18.33 -2.75 1.26
CA PRO A 258 18.47 -2.41 2.66
C PRO A 258 17.10 -2.27 3.34
N MET A 259 17.06 -2.67 4.60
CA MET A 259 15.91 -2.50 5.48
C MET A 259 16.44 -2.34 6.90
N VAL A 260 15.98 -1.32 7.60
CA VAL A 260 16.28 -1.07 9.01
C VAL A 260 14.98 -0.97 9.78
N MET A 261 14.98 -1.48 11.00
CA MET A 261 13.83 -1.42 11.90
C MET A 261 14.22 -0.78 13.23
N PHE A 262 13.26 -0.09 13.82
CA PHE A 262 13.27 0.36 15.20
C PHE A 262 11.97 -0.09 15.86
N GLU A 263 12.08 -0.81 16.96
CA GLU A 263 10.95 -1.28 17.74
C GLU A 263 11.05 -0.80 19.19
N SER A 264 9.96 -0.23 19.70
CA SER A 264 9.79 0.14 21.10
C SER A 264 8.53 -0.50 21.67
N ASN A 265 8.21 -0.22 22.94
CA ASN A 265 6.93 -0.62 23.53
C ASN A 265 5.73 0.09 22.89
N GLU A 266 5.96 1.23 22.22
CA GLU A 266 4.90 2.10 21.69
C GLU A 266 4.66 1.90 20.20
N LEU A 267 5.70 1.56 19.44
CA LEU A 267 5.61 1.45 17.98
C LEU A 267 6.63 0.50 17.39
N ILE A 268 6.37 0.12 16.13
CA ILE A 268 7.35 -0.43 15.20
C ILE A 268 7.46 0.55 14.02
N ALA A 269 8.69 0.86 13.62
CA ALA A 269 8.99 1.62 12.41
C ALA A 269 10.03 0.88 11.59
N ILE A 270 9.81 0.80 10.27
CA ILE A 270 10.68 0.11 9.32
C ILE A 270 10.93 1.05 8.15
N ALA A 271 12.17 1.16 7.70
CA ALA A 271 12.52 1.99 6.54
C ALA A 271 13.67 1.38 5.75
N SER A 272 13.93 1.89 4.56
CA SER A 272 15.14 1.51 3.81
C SER A 272 16.44 1.99 4.46
N GLU A 273 16.42 3.15 5.11
CA GLU A 273 17.62 3.79 5.65
C GLU A 273 17.34 4.39 7.03
N GLU A 274 18.37 4.45 7.88
CA GLU A 274 18.28 4.93 9.25
C GLU A 274 17.92 6.42 9.33
N VAL A 275 18.30 7.21 8.31
CA VAL A 275 17.94 8.63 8.21
C VAL A 275 16.41 8.86 8.22
N SER A 276 15.62 7.92 7.71
CA SER A 276 14.16 7.97 7.80
C SER A 276 13.65 7.74 9.22
N LEU A 277 14.27 6.83 9.97
CA LEU A 277 13.88 6.54 11.35
C LEU A 277 14.28 7.71 12.28
N ASN A 278 15.45 8.28 12.07
CA ASN A 278 15.95 9.42 12.85
C ASN A 278 15.06 10.66 12.76
N LYS A 279 14.32 10.83 11.65
CA LYS A 279 13.34 11.92 11.48
C LYS A 279 12.20 11.86 12.50
N LEU A 280 11.88 10.68 13.02
CA LEU A 280 10.84 10.51 14.03
C LEU A 280 11.28 10.94 15.43
N PHE A 281 12.59 10.92 15.71
CA PHE A 281 13.16 11.16 17.03
C PHE A 281 14.37 12.11 16.95
N PRO A 282 14.17 13.39 16.61
CA PRO A 282 15.28 14.32 16.38
C PRO A 282 16.16 14.49 17.63
N GLY A 283 17.44 14.16 17.50
CA GLY A 283 18.42 14.30 18.59
C GLY A 283 18.49 13.11 19.55
N GLU A 284 17.74 12.04 19.31
CA GLU A 284 17.80 10.80 20.09
C GLU A 284 18.60 9.72 19.36
N ALA A 285 19.41 8.95 20.09
CA ALA A 285 20.09 7.79 19.53
C ALA A 285 19.13 6.60 19.50
N LEU A 286 18.86 6.07 18.31
CA LEU A 286 17.98 4.92 18.12
C LEU A 286 18.76 3.61 18.16
N SER A 287 18.22 2.61 18.87
CA SER A 287 18.71 1.23 18.80
C SER A 287 18.07 0.55 17.58
N THR A 288 18.59 0.86 16.40
CA THR A 288 18.12 0.26 15.14
C THR A 288 18.73 -1.13 14.91
N SER A 289 18.05 -1.94 14.12
CA SER A 289 18.59 -3.23 13.66
C SER A 289 18.18 -3.50 12.21
N GLU A 290 18.99 -4.26 11.48
CA GLU A 290 18.66 -4.73 10.13
C GLU A 290 18.18 -6.19 10.21
N PRO A 291 17.00 -6.53 9.66
CA PRO A 291 16.57 -7.91 9.61
C PRO A 291 17.55 -8.77 8.80
N PRO A 292 17.90 -9.99 9.27
CA PRO A 292 18.79 -10.88 8.55
C PRO A 292 18.23 -11.32 7.18
N PRO A 293 19.08 -11.83 6.27
CA PRO A 293 18.62 -12.38 5.00
C PRO A 293 17.63 -13.55 5.18
N GLY A 294 16.63 -13.64 4.31
CA GLY A 294 15.61 -14.70 4.34
C GLY A 294 14.67 -14.64 5.56
N THR A 295 14.52 -13.47 6.17
CA THR A 295 13.64 -13.28 7.34
C THR A 295 12.39 -12.50 7.00
N TYR A 296 11.39 -12.67 7.85
CA TYR A 296 10.12 -12.00 7.81
C TYR A 296 9.69 -11.70 9.25
N GLY A 297 8.76 -10.77 9.41
CA GLY A 297 8.20 -10.42 10.71
C GLY A 297 6.87 -9.73 10.55
N THR A 298 6.03 -9.81 11.58
CA THR A 298 4.75 -9.12 11.61
C THR A 298 4.47 -8.54 12.99
N TRP A 299 3.71 -7.45 12.99
CA TRP A 299 3.20 -6.80 14.18
C TRP A 299 1.71 -6.58 13.98
N GLN A 300 0.95 -7.14 14.90
CA GLN A 300 -0.48 -7.02 14.93
C GLN A 300 -0.88 -6.10 16.08
N ARG A 301 -1.94 -5.34 15.86
CA ARG A 301 -2.61 -4.62 16.92
C ARG A 301 -3.68 -5.51 17.55
N SER A 302 -3.75 -5.55 18.88
CA SER A 302 -4.92 -6.07 19.58
C SER A 302 -6.12 -5.16 19.24
N ILE A 303 -7.05 -5.66 18.42
CA ILE A 303 -8.30 -4.97 18.08
C ILE A 303 -9.29 -5.13 19.22
#